data_AF-A0A3G8LYS1-F1
#
_entry.id   AF-A0A3G8LYS1-F1
#
_cell.length_a   1.000
_cell.length_b   1.000
_cell.length_c   1.000
_cell.angle_alpha   90.00
_cell.angle_beta   90.00
_cell.angle_gamma   90.00
#
_symmetry.space_group_name_H-M   'P 1'
#
loop_
_entity.id
_entity.type
_entity.pdbx_description
1 polymer ?
#
loop_
_entity_poly.entity_id
_entity_poly.type
_entity_poly.pdbx_seq_one_letter_code
_entity_poly.pdbx_strand_id
1 'polypeptide(L)'
;MGILNKILTAFRGGATEVGQNIVDANSTRIFEQEIRDAEKHLTRAKRELTDVMAKEMQASREIDRLKRSVVEHEGYVTQALDKGNEELAIEIAEKIAQLDEELAEQQTANDSFSSHAVRLKDLVKKTERQLNDYQRQLTMVKTTESVQKATATITDSFASSNSKLLNAKDSLERIKARQQQFDDRLKASETLAEENSDKSLHDKLAQAGIGEQKSNANAVLDRIKARKG
;
A
#
# COMPACT_ATOMS: atom_id res chain seq x y z
N MET A 1 11.97 -1.35 -30.21
CA MET A 1 10.73 -0.68 -29.74
C MET A 1 10.75 -0.64 -28.22
N GLY A 2 10.94 0.55 -27.63
CA GLY A 2 11.17 0.72 -26.19
C GLY A 2 9.95 0.42 -25.33
N ILE A 3 10.19 -0.02 -24.10
CA ILE A 3 9.20 -0.38 -23.07
C ILE A 3 8.29 0.82 -22.75
N LEU A 4 8.84 2.04 -22.82
CA LEU A 4 8.12 3.31 -22.71
C LEU A 4 6.99 3.46 -23.75
N ASN A 5 7.19 2.98 -24.99
CA ASN A 5 6.13 3.00 -26.01
C ASN A 5 5.04 1.97 -25.72
N LYS A 6 5.36 0.87 -25.01
CA LYS A 6 4.35 -0.13 -24.60
C LYS A 6 3.48 0.39 -23.46
N ILE A 7 4.07 1.11 -22.50
CA ILE A 7 3.34 1.79 -21.41
C ILE A 7 2.41 2.88 -21.96
N LEU A 8 2.90 3.69 -22.91
CA LEU A 8 2.08 4.71 -23.58
C LEU A 8 0.96 4.11 -24.45
N THR A 9 1.16 2.94 -25.03
CA THR A 9 0.13 2.24 -25.82
C THR A 9 -0.93 1.60 -24.91
N ALA A 10 -0.53 1.08 -23.74
CA ALA A 10 -1.45 0.56 -22.72
C ALA A 10 -2.34 1.66 -22.12
N PHE A 11 -1.83 2.88 -21.99
CA PHE A 11 -2.62 4.02 -21.50
C PHE A 11 -3.62 4.57 -22.54
N ARG A 12 -3.38 4.35 -23.84
CA ARG A 12 -4.21 4.88 -24.94
C ARG A 12 -5.24 3.87 -25.48
N GLY A 13 -5.11 2.59 -25.15
CA GLY A 13 -6.01 1.52 -25.57
C GLY A 13 -6.76 0.89 -24.39
N GLY A 14 -7.91 1.46 -24.01
CA GLY A 14 -8.78 0.95 -22.96
C GLY A 14 -9.50 -0.36 -23.32
N ALA A 15 -8.78 -1.48 -23.37
CA ALA A 15 -9.38 -2.79 -23.61
C ALA A 15 -8.87 -3.85 -22.62
N THR A 16 -9.83 -4.44 -21.90
CA THR A 16 -9.82 -5.70 -21.13
C THR A 16 -9.18 -5.73 -19.73
N GLU A 17 -10.03 -5.40 -18.74
CA GLU A 17 -9.88 -5.45 -17.27
C GLU A 17 -9.47 -6.80 -16.64
N VAL A 18 -9.20 -7.87 -17.40
CA VAL A 18 -9.00 -9.21 -16.82
C VAL A 18 -7.55 -9.72 -16.93
N GLY A 19 -6.67 -9.03 -17.68
CA GLY A 19 -5.25 -9.37 -17.81
C GLY A 19 -4.26 -8.49 -17.02
N GLN A 20 -4.72 -7.37 -16.44
CA GLN A 20 -3.86 -6.32 -15.88
C GLN A 20 -3.29 -6.64 -14.49
N ASN A 21 -4.06 -7.28 -13.60
CA ASN A 21 -3.66 -7.44 -12.19
C ASN A 21 -2.40 -8.31 -11.93
N ILE A 22 -2.04 -9.25 -12.81
CA ILE A 22 -0.82 -10.08 -12.68
C ILE A 22 0.41 -9.37 -13.29
N VAL A 23 0.19 -8.46 -14.23
CA VAL A 23 1.23 -7.63 -14.84
C VAL A 23 1.53 -6.40 -13.98
N ASP A 24 0.52 -5.84 -13.30
CA ASP A 24 0.60 -4.57 -12.56
C ASP A 24 1.46 -4.66 -11.29
N ALA A 25 1.32 -5.71 -10.47
CA ALA A 25 2.12 -5.85 -9.25
C ALA A 25 3.63 -5.96 -9.54
N ASN A 26 3.99 -6.62 -10.64
CA ASN A 26 5.38 -6.64 -11.11
C ASN A 26 5.80 -5.32 -11.74
N SER A 27 4.89 -4.61 -12.42
CA SER A 27 5.18 -3.32 -13.06
C SER A 27 5.47 -2.23 -12.04
N THR A 28 4.70 -2.12 -10.95
CA THR A 28 4.95 -1.16 -9.85
C THR A 28 6.30 -1.44 -9.17
N ARG A 29 6.64 -2.73 -8.95
CA ARG A 29 7.93 -3.13 -8.38
C ARG A 29 9.11 -2.84 -9.32
N ILE A 30 8.96 -3.10 -10.62
CA ILE A 30 9.98 -2.79 -11.62
C ILE A 30 10.19 -1.28 -11.70
N PHE A 31 9.12 -0.49 -11.77
CA PHE A 31 9.20 0.97 -11.81
C PHE A 31 9.88 1.55 -10.57
N GLU A 32 9.58 1.02 -9.38
CA GLU A 32 10.27 1.38 -8.15
C GLU A 32 11.77 1.04 -8.20
N GLN A 33 12.14 -0.09 -8.78
CA GLN A 33 13.54 -0.46 -8.96
C GLN A 33 14.25 0.47 -9.95
N GLU A 34 13.61 0.80 -11.07
CA GLU A 34 14.15 1.75 -12.05
C GLU A 34 14.36 3.14 -11.43
N ILE A 35 13.43 3.61 -10.58
CA ILE A 35 13.60 4.86 -9.82
C ILE A 35 14.82 4.78 -8.91
N ARG A 36 14.98 3.70 -8.13
CA ARG A 36 16.15 3.52 -7.25
C ARG A 36 17.47 3.48 -8.02
N ASP A 37 17.50 2.82 -9.17
CA ASP A 37 18.70 2.74 -9.98
C ASP A 37 19.01 4.11 -10.62
N ALA A 38 17.99 4.86 -11.06
CA ALA A 38 18.14 6.24 -11.50
C ALA A 38 18.65 7.16 -10.38
N GLU A 39 18.21 7.00 -9.12
CA GLU A 39 18.74 7.74 -7.96
C GLU A 39 20.24 7.48 -7.74
N LYS A 40 20.68 6.22 -7.89
CA LYS A 40 22.10 5.87 -7.79
C LYS A 40 22.91 6.52 -8.91
N HIS A 41 22.42 6.45 -10.15
CA HIS A 41 23.08 7.09 -11.29
C HIS A 41 23.13 8.61 -11.13
N LEU A 42 22.06 9.23 -10.63
CA LEU A 42 22.03 10.66 -10.33
C LEU A 42 23.04 11.03 -9.24
N THR A 43 23.15 10.22 -8.19
CA THR A 43 24.14 10.42 -7.13
C THR A 43 25.56 10.36 -7.67
N ARG A 44 25.84 9.41 -8.57
CA ARG A 44 27.12 9.33 -9.26
C ARG A 44 27.37 10.56 -10.16
N ALA A 45 26.39 10.97 -10.95
CA ALA A 45 26.51 12.15 -11.81
C ALA A 45 26.77 13.44 -11.01
N LYS A 46 26.17 13.58 -9.81
CA LYS A 46 26.47 14.68 -8.89
C LYS A 46 27.91 14.67 -8.40
N ARG A 47 28.47 13.49 -8.10
CA ARG A 47 29.89 13.37 -7.70
C ARG A 47 30.81 13.75 -8.86
N GLU A 48 30.54 13.23 -10.06
CA GLU A 48 31.30 13.56 -11.26
C GLU A 48 31.24 15.06 -11.58
N LEU A 49 30.07 15.70 -11.40
CA LEU A 49 29.92 17.16 -11.51
C LEU A 49 30.82 17.89 -10.49
N THR A 50 30.80 17.47 -9.22
CA THR A 50 31.67 18.06 -8.18
C THR A 50 33.14 17.92 -8.54
N ASP A 51 33.57 16.77 -9.07
CA ASP A 51 34.95 16.54 -9.49
C ASP A 51 35.35 17.46 -10.65
N VAL A 52 34.47 17.67 -11.63
CA VAL A 52 34.72 18.62 -12.74
C VAL A 52 34.80 20.05 -12.22
N MET A 53 33.89 20.46 -11.32
CA MET A 53 33.94 21.79 -10.71
C MET A 53 35.21 22.00 -9.88
N ALA A 54 35.69 20.96 -9.19
CA ALA A 54 36.95 21.03 -8.46
C ALA A 54 38.15 21.25 -9.41
N LYS A 55 38.16 20.56 -10.56
CA LYS A 55 39.18 20.76 -11.61
C LYS A 55 39.11 22.14 -12.24
N GLU A 56 37.92 22.65 -12.52
CA GLU A 56 37.70 24.03 -12.97
C GLU A 56 38.28 25.03 -11.96
N MET A 57 37.97 24.88 -10.67
CA MET A 57 38.52 25.75 -9.62
C MET A 57 40.04 25.65 -9.51
N GLN A 58 40.62 24.46 -9.71
CA GLN A 58 42.07 24.28 -9.72
C GLN A 58 42.71 24.98 -10.92
N ALA A 59 42.18 24.79 -12.12
CA ALA A 59 42.67 25.44 -13.33
C ALA A 59 42.57 26.96 -13.23
N SER A 60 41.44 27.49 -12.74
CA SER A 60 41.27 28.92 -12.47
C SER A 60 42.32 29.48 -11.52
N ARG A 61 42.66 28.77 -10.43
CA ARG A 61 43.70 29.21 -9.49
C ARG A 61 45.08 29.21 -10.12
N GLU A 62 45.38 28.23 -10.99
CA GLU A 62 46.65 28.18 -11.68
C GLU A 62 46.75 29.31 -12.72
N ILE A 63 45.68 29.60 -13.45
CA ILE A 63 45.61 30.78 -14.33
C ILE A 63 45.91 32.06 -13.54
N ASP A 64 45.31 32.25 -12.36
CA ASP A 64 45.56 33.43 -11.52
C ASP A 64 46.99 33.49 -10.97
N ARG A 65 47.63 32.34 -10.77
CA ARG A 65 49.05 32.25 -10.37
C ARG A 65 49.96 32.61 -11.55
N LEU A 66 49.72 32.03 -12.73
CA LEU A 66 50.48 32.30 -13.95
C LEU A 66 50.38 33.77 -14.35
N LYS A 67 49.17 34.36 -14.33
CA LYS A 67 48.96 35.80 -14.58
C LYS A 67 49.80 36.68 -13.66
N ARG A 68 49.85 36.36 -12.37
CA ARG A 68 50.69 37.10 -11.40
C ARG A 68 52.17 36.93 -11.71
N SER A 69 52.60 35.73 -12.06
CA SER A 69 53.99 35.45 -12.45
C SER A 69 54.38 36.24 -13.70
N VAL A 70 53.51 36.30 -14.72
CA VAL A 70 53.73 37.10 -15.94
C VAL A 70 53.95 38.57 -15.57
N VAL A 71 53.02 39.17 -14.82
CA VAL A 71 53.11 40.59 -14.39
C VAL A 71 54.38 40.87 -13.57
N GLU A 72 54.78 39.94 -12.71
CA GLU A 72 56.02 40.05 -11.92
C GLU A 72 57.26 40.07 -12.84
N HIS A 73 57.32 39.16 -13.82
CA HIS A 73 58.44 39.08 -14.76
C HIS A 73 58.46 40.27 -15.72
N GLU A 74 57.31 40.78 -16.16
CA GLU A 74 57.22 42.04 -16.93
C GLU A 74 57.83 43.22 -16.16
N GLY A 75 57.61 43.26 -14.84
CA GLY A 75 58.27 44.22 -13.95
C GLY A 75 59.80 44.06 -13.93
N TYR A 76 60.31 42.82 -13.96
CA TYR A 76 61.74 42.56 -14.04
C TYR A 76 62.35 42.92 -15.39
N VAL A 77 61.65 42.70 -16.51
CA VAL A 77 62.07 43.16 -17.84
C VAL A 77 62.27 44.67 -17.83
N THR A 78 61.28 45.42 -17.31
CA THR A 78 61.35 46.88 -17.24
C THR A 78 62.57 47.34 -16.42
N GLN A 79 62.82 46.71 -15.27
CA GLN A 79 63.99 47.02 -14.43
C GLN A 79 65.34 46.66 -15.08
N ALA A 80 65.40 45.59 -15.89
CA ALA A 80 66.60 45.20 -16.61
C ALA A 80 66.91 46.20 -17.73
N LEU A 81 65.88 46.63 -18.48
CA LEU A 81 65.99 47.66 -19.51
C LEU A 81 66.39 49.02 -18.93
N ASP A 82 65.82 49.44 -17.81
CA ASP A 82 66.20 50.69 -17.12
C ASP A 82 67.68 50.72 -16.70
N LYS A 83 68.26 49.54 -16.44
CA LYS A 83 69.68 49.37 -16.11
C LYS A 83 70.57 49.15 -17.33
N GLY A 84 70.02 49.20 -18.54
CA GLY A 84 70.73 48.97 -19.79
C GLY A 84 71.22 47.53 -20.01
N ASN A 85 70.67 46.56 -19.27
CA ASN A 85 71.02 45.15 -19.42
C ASN A 85 70.02 44.45 -20.35
N GLU A 86 70.22 44.64 -21.66
CA GLU A 86 69.34 44.09 -22.70
C GLU A 86 69.38 42.56 -22.76
N GLU A 87 70.54 41.93 -22.49
CA GLU A 87 70.67 40.47 -22.51
C GLU A 87 69.78 39.83 -21.44
N LEU A 88 69.82 40.34 -20.20
CA LEU A 88 68.94 39.87 -19.12
C LEU A 88 67.46 40.16 -19.42
N ALA A 89 67.15 41.29 -20.06
CA ALA A 89 65.78 41.60 -20.46
C ALA A 89 65.23 40.59 -21.48
N ILE A 90 66.06 40.14 -22.44
CA ILE A 90 65.70 39.10 -23.41
C ILE A 90 65.46 37.76 -22.71
N GLU A 91 66.34 37.33 -21.81
CA GLU A 91 66.15 36.07 -21.05
C GLU A 91 64.83 36.06 -20.26
N ILE A 92 64.50 37.17 -19.59
CA ILE A 92 63.23 37.28 -18.85
C ILE A 92 62.04 37.30 -19.81
N ALA A 93 62.16 37.96 -20.96
CA ALA A 93 61.10 37.97 -21.99
C ALA A 93 60.84 36.56 -22.56
N GLU A 94 61.88 35.76 -22.78
CA GLU A 94 61.72 34.34 -23.14
C GLU A 94 60.99 33.56 -22.05
N LYS A 95 61.25 33.86 -20.77
CA LYS A 95 60.53 33.22 -19.66
C LYS A 95 59.05 33.61 -19.63
N ILE A 96 58.73 34.87 -19.92
CA ILE A 96 57.35 35.35 -20.05
C ILE A 96 56.64 34.61 -21.19
N ALA A 97 57.29 34.47 -22.35
CA ALA A 97 56.71 33.75 -23.48
C ALA A 97 56.33 32.30 -23.13
N GLN A 98 57.17 31.60 -22.34
CA GLN A 98 56.83 30.27 -21.82
C GLN A 98 55.64 30.28 -20.85
N LEU A 99 55.56 31.28 -19.96
CA LEU A 99 54.45 31.42 -19.03
C LEU A 99 53.13 31.74 -19.75
N ASP A 100 53.19 32.53 -20.84
CA ASP A 100 52.03 32.84 -21.67
C ASP A 100 51.51 31.62 -22.43
N GLU A 101 52.41 30.76 -22.93
CA GLU A 101 52.04 29.48 -23.54
C GLU A 101 51.33 28.57 -22.52
N GLU A 102 51.90 28.41 -21.31
CA GLU A 102 51.29 27.64 -20.23
C GLU A 102 49.94 28.23 -19.79
N LEU A 103 49.83 29.56 -19.72
CA LEU A 103 48.59 30.25 -19.39
C LEU A 103 47.51 29.99 -20.45
N ALA A 104 47.85 30.00 -21.74
CA ALA A 104 46.93 29.71 -22.83
C ALA A 104 46.42 28.26 -22.78
N GLU A 105 47.30 27.30 -22.46
CA GLU A 105 46.91 25.91 -22.23
C GLU A 105 45.95 25.77 -21.05
N GLN A 106 46.27 26.37 -19.90
CA GLN A 106 45.41 26.33 -18.72
C GLN A 106 44.06 27.01 -18.96
N GLN A 107 44.02 28.11 -19.70
CA GLN A 107 42.78 28.78 -20.06
C GLN A 107 41.89 27.88 -20.92
N THR A 108 42.47 27.20 -21.92
CA THR A 108 41.74 26.25 -22.76
C THR A 108 41.17 25.08 -21.95
N ALA A 109 41.95 24.57 -21.00
CA ALA A 109 41.49 23.51 -20.09
C ALA A 109 40.36 24.00 -19.17
N ASN A 110 40.49 25.20 -18.60
CA ASN A 110 39.48 25.80 -17.74
C ASN A 110 38.15 26.04 -18.49
N ASP A 111 38.20 26.56 -19.72
CA ASP A 111 37.02 26.80 -20.55
C ASP A 111 36.29 25.48 -20.86
N SER A 112 37.06 24.41 -21.11
CA SER A 112 36.52 23.06 -21.31
C SER A 112 35.85 22.52 -20.05
N PHE A 113 36.49 22.64 -18.88
CA PHE A 113 35.89 22.22 -17.60
C PHE A 113 34.63 23.03 -17.26
N SER A 114 34.63 24.33 -17.49
CA SER A 114 33.49 25.20 -17.24
C SER A 114 32.28 24.81 -18.11
N SER A 115 32.51 24.59 -19.41
CA SER A 115 31.47 24.09 -20.32
C SER A 115 30.91 22.74 -19.88
N HIS A 116 31.77 21.80 -19.48
CA HIS A 116 31.36 20.50 -18.95
C HIS A 116 30.57 20.62 -17.63
N ALA A 117 31.01 21.48 -16.71
CA ALA A 117 30.33 21.72 -15.44
C ALA A 117 28.92 22.28 -15.64
N VAL A 118 28.76 23.29 -16.51
CA VAL A 118 27.45 23.87 -16.85
C VAL A 118 26.52 22.81 -17.43
N ARG A 119 26.99 22.04 -18.42
CA ARG A 119 26.20 20.99 -19.06
C ARG A 119 25.79 19.89 -18.07
N LEU A 120 26.72 19.42 -17.24
CA LEU A 120 26.43 18.40 -16.23
C LEU A 120 25.45 18.90 -15.18
N LYS A 121 25.59 20.15 -14.73
CA LYS A 121 24.68 20.79 -13.78
C LYS A 121 23.24 20.84 -14.30
N ASP A 122 23.05 21.22 -15.56
CA ASP A 122 21.73 21.25 -16.18
C ASP A 122 21.12 19.86 -16.32
N LEU A 123 21.91 18.86 -16.73
CA LEU A 123 21.47 17.47 -16.83
C LEU A 123 21.09 16.89 -15.46
N VAL A 124 21.89 17.13 -14.43
CA VAL A 124 21.60 16.73 -13.04
C VAL A 124 20.28 17.35 -12.59
N LYS A 125 20.11 18.66 -12.76
CA LYS A 125 18.90 19.38 -12.35
C LYS A 125 17.65 18.90 -13.08
N LYS A 126 17.76 18.62 -14.38
CA LYS A 126 16.66 18.05 -15.18
C LYS A 126 16.28 16.65 -14.68
N THR A 127 17.28 15.81 -14.46
CA THR A 127 17.09 14.43 -13.98
C THR A 127 16.49 14.40 -12.58
N GLU A 128 16.95 15.26 -11.66
CA GLU A 128 16.35 15.42 -10.33
C GLU A 128 14.85 15.72 -10.39
N ARG A 129 14.46 16.69 -11.23
CA ARG A 129 13.04 17.05 -11.38
C ARG A 129 12.21 15.88 -11.90
N GLN A 130 12.71 15.17 -12.91
CA GLN A 130 12.02 14.00 -13.47
C GLN A 130 11.92 12.87 -12.46
N LEU A 131 12.96 12.64 -11.66
CA LEU A 131 12.96 11.60 -10.65
C LEU A 131 11.97 11.88 -9.52
N ASN A 132 11.91 13.13 -9.05
CA ASN A 132 10.90 13.56 -8.08
C ASN A 132 9.48 13.41 -8.65
N ASP A 133 9.31 13.63 -9.95
CA ASP A 133 8.04 13.42 -10.63
C ASP A 133 7.63 11.94 -10.62
N TYR A 134 8.54 11.05 -11.01
CA TYR A 134 8.32 9.61 -11.01
C TYR A 134 8.08 9.04 -9.61
N GLN A 135 8.80 9.52 -8.60
CA GLN A 135 8.52 9.17 -7.20
C GLN A 135 7.09 9.55 -6.79
N ARG A 136 6.64 10.76 -7.13
CA ARG A 136 5.27 11.20 -6.83
C ARG A 136 4.23 10.35 -7.55
N GLN A 137 4.47 10.01 -8.81
CA GLN A 137 3.60 9.11 -9.58
C GLN A 137 3.56 7.71 -8.94
N LEU A 138 4.70 7.16 -8.54
CA LEU A 138 4.78 5.88 -7.84
C LEU A 138 3.98 5.90 -6.53
N THR A 139 4.09 6.96 -5.73
CA THR A 139 3.30 7.10 -4.50
C THR A 139 1.80 7.08 -4.80
N MET A 140 1.35 7.84 -5.79
CA MET A 140 -0.06 7.89 -6.19
C MET A 140 -0.59 6.52 -6.64
N VAL A 141 0.19 5.78 -7.44
CA VAL A 141 -0.14 4.41 -7.85
C VAL A 141 -0.26 3.49 -6.63
N LYS A 142 0.74 3.47 -5.74
CA LYS A 142 0.71 2.65 -4.52
C LYS A 142 -0.46 2.99 -3.58
N THR A 143 -0.80 4.27 -3.45
CA THR A 143 -1.95 4.72 -2.66
C THR A 143 -3.25 4.21 -3.29
N THR A 144 -3.37 4.28 -4.62
CA THR A 144 -4.55 3.80 -5.36
C THR A 144 -4.71 2.29 -5.19
N GLU A 145 -3.63 1.52 -5.37
CA GLU A 145 -3.58 0.08 -5.11
C GLU A 145 -4.01 -0.26 -3.67
N SER A 146 -3.54 0.53 -2.68
CA SER A 146 -3.87 0.33 -1.27
C SER A 146 -5.35 0.59 -0.98
N VAL A 147 -5.93 1.64 -1.56
CA VAL A 147 -7.37 1.97 -1.44
C VAL A 147 -8.21 0.87 -2.08
N GLN A 148 -7.85 0.41 -3.27
CA GLN A 148 -8.54 -0.69 -3.95
C GLN A 148 -8.50 -1.98 -3.11
N LYS A 149 -7.33 -2.33 -2.57
CA LYS A 149 -7.18 -3.51 -1.69
C LYS A 149 -7.99 -3.40 -0.39
N ALA A 150 -8.04 -2.22 0.23
CA ALA A 150 -8.86 -1.97 1.40
C ALA A 150 -10.36 -2.12 1.06
N THR A 151 -10.79 -1.56 -0.07
CA THR A 151 -12.18 -1.63 -0.55
C THR A 151 -12.60 -3.08 -0.85
N ALA A 152 -11.73 -3.87 -1.49
CA ALA A 152 -11.97 -5.29 -1.74
C ALA A 152 -12.13 -6.08 -0.43
N THR A 153 -11.22 -5.88 0.52
CA THR A 153 -11.28 -6.52 1.85
C THR A 153 -12.58 -6.20 2.60
N ILE A 154 -13.03 -4.94 2.55
CA ILE A 154 -14.29 -4.50 3.17
C ILE A 154 -15.49 -5.16 2.49
N THR A 155 -15.50 -5.21 1.16
CA THR A 155 -16.58 -5.80 0.37
C THR A 155 -16.70 -7.31 0.64
N ASP A 156 -15.57 -8.02 0.68
CA ASP A 156 -15.52 -9.45 1.01
C ASP A 156 -15.97 -9.72 2.45
N SER A 157 -15.58 -8.85 3.39
CA SER A 157 -16.02 -8.91 4.79
C SER A 157 -17.52 -8.65 4.93
N PHE A 158 -18.09 -7.74 4.14
CA PHE A 158 -19.52 -7.44 4.14
C PHE A 158 -20.34 -8.60 3.53
N ALA A 159 -19.90 -9.14 2.40
CA ALA A 159 -20.53 -10.31 1.77
C ALA A 159 -20.53 -11.53 2.70
N SER A 160 -19.41 -11.78 3.38
CA SER A 160 -19.29 -12.87 4.36
C SER A 160 -20.09 -12.62 5.66
N SER A 161 -20.22 -11.35 6.09
CA SER A 161 -21.04 -11.00 7.26
C SER A 161 -22.54 -11.12 6.99
N ASN A 162 -23.01 -10.78 5.78
CA ASN A 162 -24.40 -10.97 5.38
C ASN A 162 -24.79 -12.46 5.37
N SER A 163 -23.89 -13.32 4.90
CA SER A 163 -24.04 -14.78 4.99
C SER A 163 -24.19 -15.27 6.45
N LYS A 164 -23.37 -14.77 7.38
CA LYS A 164 -23.47 -15.13 8.80
C LYS A 164 -24.77 -14.63 9.45
N LEU A 165 -25.24 -13.44 9.07
CA LEU A 165 -26.51 -12.89 9.56
C LEU A 165 -27.72 -13.67 9.05
N LEU A 166 -27.73 -14.10 7.79
CA LEU A 166 -28.76 -14.98 7.24
C LEU A 166 -28.80 -16.31 7.99
N ASN A 167 -27.63 -16.96 8.18
CA ASN A 167 -27.52 -18.19 8.95
C ASN A 167 -27.97 -18.04 10.42
N ALA A 168 -27.73 -16.87 11.03
CA ALA A 168 -28.20 -16.56 12.37
C ALA A 168 -29.72 -16.40 12.43
N LYS A 169 -30.32 -15.76 11.42
CA LYS A 169 -31.78 -15.62 11.30
C LYS A 169 -32.46 -16.99 11.11
N ASP A 170 -31.93 -17.82 10.22
CA ASP A 170 -32.43 -19.19 9.99
C ASP A 170 -32.30 -20.06 11.26
N SER A 171 -31.22 -19.85 12.03
CA SER A 171 -31.04 -20.52 13.31
C SER A 171 -32.06 -20.07 14.36
N LEU A 172 -32.40 -18.77 14.39
CA LEU A 172 -33.42 -18.24 15.29
C LEU A 172 -34.82 -18.77 14.93
N GLU A 173 -35.17 -18.82 13.64
CA GLU A 173 -36.44 -19.40 13.17
C GLU A 173 -36.55 -20.87 13.55
N ARG A 174 -35.47 -21.65 13.41
CA ARG A 174 -35.43 -23.06 13.84
C ARG A 174 -35.57 -23.23 15.36
N ILE A 175 -34.98 -22.33 16.16
CA ILE A 175 -35.14 -22.35 17.62
C ILE A 175 -36.60 -22.07 18.00
N LYS A 176 -37.23 -21.06 17.38
CA LYS A 176 -38.64 -20.74 17.59
C LYS A 176 -39.56 -21.89 17.20
N ALA A 177 -39.33 -22.52 16.05
CA ALA A 177 -40.12 -23.66 15.61
C ALA A 177 -40.05 -24.85 16.59
N ARG A 178 -38.86 -25.12 17.15
CA ARG A 178 -38.69 -26.18 18.17
C ARG A 178 -39.41 -25.86 19.49
N GLN A 179 -39.39 -24.60 19.92
CA GLN A 179 -40.13 -24.16 21.11
C GLN A 179 -41.64 -24.29 20.90
N GLN A 180 -42.16 -23.83 19.76
CA GLN A 180 -43.57 -23.98 19.42
C GLN A 180 -43.99 -25.46 19.38
N GLN A 181 -43.19 -26.33 18.76
CA GLN A 181 -43.46 -27.77 18.72
C GLN A 181 -43.51 -28.40 20.11
N PHE A 182 -42.67 -27.92 21.04
CA PHE A 182 -42.69 -28.38 22.42
C PHE A 182 -43.98 -27.95 23.14
N ASP A 183 -44.38 -26.69 22.99
CA ASP A 183 -45.62 -26.15 23.57
C ASP A 183 -46.86 -26.87 23.01
N ASP A 184 -46.89 -27.13 21.70
CA ASP A 184 -47.98 -27.88 21.05
C ASP A 184 -48.05 -29.33 21.57
N ARG A 185 -46.90 -29.97 21.77
CA ARG A 185 -46.82 -31.33 22.35
C ARG A 185 -47.27 -31.35 23.80
N LEU A 186 -46.93 -30.32 24.59
CA LEU A 186 -47.37 -30.19 25.97
C LEU A 186 -48.90 -30.05 26.04
N LYS A 187 -49.48 -29.14 25.25
CA LYS A 187 -50.93 -28.97 25.14
C LYS A 187 -51.64 -30.25 24.70
N ALA A 188 -51.09 -30.96 23.72
CA ALA A 188 -51.64 -32.24 23.28
C ALA A 188 -51.58 -33.30 24.40
N SER A 189 -50.52 -33.29 25.21
CA SER A 189 -50.37 -34.21 26.34
C SER A 189 -51.34 -33.88 27.48
N GLU A 190 -51.57 -32.59 27.76
CA GLU A 190 -52.59 -32.12 28.71
C GLU A 190 -54.00 -32.54 28.25
N THR A 191 -54.32 -32.35 26.97
CA THR A 191 -55.60 -32.78 26.38
C THR A 191 -55.79 -34.30 26.52
N LEU A 192 -54.76 -35.08 26.19
CA LEU A 192 -54.81 -36.54 26.35
C LEU A 192 -54.92 -36.98 27.82
N ALA A 193 -54.31 -36.24 28.75
CA ALA A 193 -54.42 -36.52 30.18
C ALA A 193 -55.81 -36.16 30.73
N GLU A 194 -56.44 -35.10 30.24
CA GLU A 194 -57.83 -34.78 30.51
C GLU A 194 -58.77 -35.87 29.97
N GLU A 195 -58.55 -36.35 28.74
CA GLU A 195 -59.30 -37.44 28.13
C GLU A 195 -59.13 -38.80 28.84
N ASN A 196 -57.92 -39.11 29.33
CA ASN A 196 -57.60 -40.35 30.05
C ASN A 196 -57.85 -40.28 31.56
N SER A 197 -58.30 -39.14 32.09
CA SER A 197 -58.68 -39.08 33.50
C SER A 197 -59.99 -39.86 33.71
N ASP A 198 -59.96 -40.82 34.64
CA ASP A 198 -61.10 -41.68 35.04
C ASP A 198 -62.38 -40.92 35.47
N LYS A 199 -62.32 -39.58 35.52
CA LYS A 199 -63.49 -38.71 35.72
C LYS A 199 -64.51 -38.83 34.58
N SER A 200 -64.10 -39.10 33.34
CA SER A 200 -65.04 -39.22 32.21
C SER A 200 -65.97 -40.44 32.33
N LEU A 201 -65.51 -41.55 32.93
CA LEU A 201 -66.35 -42.73 33.15
C LEU A 201 -67.22 -42.56 34.39
N HIS A 202 -66.69 -41.99 35.47
CA HIS A 202 -67.42 -41.78 36.72
C HIS A 202 -68.54 -40.74 36.58
N ASP A 203 -68.31 -39.64 35.85
CA ASP A 203 -69.32 -38.62 35.56
C ASP A 203 -70.40 -39.18 34.61
N LYS A 204 -70.02 -39.98 33.61
CA LYS A 204 -70.98 -40.68 32.72
C LYS A 204 -71.81 -41.75 33.47
N LEU A 205 -71.22 -42.45 34.44
CA LEU A 205 -71.92 -43.46 35.26
C LEU A 205 -72.85 -42.82 36.30
N ALA A 206 -72.47 -41.68 36.89
CA ALA A 206 -73.32 -40.92 37.81
C ALA A 206 -74.51 -40.27 37.07
N GLN A 207 -74.28 -39.73 35.86
CA GLN A 207 -75.33 -39.17 35.01
C GLN A 207 -76.28 -40.25 34.45
N ALA A 208 -75.80 -41.50 34.32
CA ALA A 208 -76.61 -42.67 33.97
C ALA A 208 -77.26 -43.39 35.17
N GLY A 209 -77.02 -42.92 36.41
CA GLY A 209 -77.69 -43.43 37.62
C GLY A 209 -77.20 -44.80 38.11
N ILE A 210 -75.97 -45.22 37.80
CA ILE A 210 -75.45 -46.54 38.18
C ILE A 210 -74.27 -46.39 39.16
N GLY A 211 -74.52 -46.66 40.44
CA GLY A 211 -73.52 -46.69 41.52
C GLY A 211 -74.09 -46.90 42.92
N GLU A 212 -73.65 -47.99 43.57
CA GLU A 212 -73.91 -48.53 44.92
C GLU A 212 -74.94 -47.85 45.86
N GLN A 213 -76.06 -48.54 46.11
CA GLN A 213 -76.81 -48.41 47.37
C GLN A 213 -76.31 -49.42 48.41
N LYS A 214 -75.84 -48.90 49.55
CA LYS A 214 -75.53 -49.66 50.78
C LYS A 214 -76.75 -50.48 51.22
N SER A 215 -76.61 -51.80 51.18
CA SER A 215 -77.59 -52.79 51.67
C SER A 215 -77.93 -52.55 53.16
N ASN A 216 -79.21 -52.33 53.44
CA ASN A 216 -79.73 -52.06 54.78
C ASN A 216 -80.19 -53.37 55.45
N ALA A 217 -79.81 -53.56 56.72
CA ALA A 217 -79.87 -54.80 57.49
C ALA A 217 -81.28 -55.45 57.61
N ASN A 218 -82.34 -54.72 57.29
CA ASN A 218 -83.72 -55.22 57.32
C ASN A 218 -84.01 -56.27 56.23
N ALA A 219 -83.34 -56.21 55.07
CA ALA A 219 -83.52 -57.18 53.98
C ALA A 219 -83.00 -58.60 54.33
N VAL A 220 -82.09 -58.71 55.30
CA VAL A 220 -81.56 -60.00 55.77
C VAL A 220 -82.51 -60.65 56.80
N LEU A 221 -83.24 -59.85 57.58
CA LEU A 221 -84.13 -60.29 58.65
C LEU A 221 -85.43 -60.92 58.10
N ASP A 222 -85.97 -60.37 57.02
CA ASP A 222 -87.17 -60.92 56.36
C ASP A 222 -86.91 -62.27 55.69
N ARG A 223 -85.70 -62.48 55.15
CA ARG A 223 -85.28 -63.76 54.55
C ARG A 223 -85.16 -64.90 55.58
N ILE A 224 -84.85 -64.59 56.84
CA ILE A 224 -84.74 -65.61 57.90
C ILE A 224 -86.13 -65.97 58.44
N LYS A 225 -87.06 -65.01 58.54
CA LYS A 225 -88.44 -65.26 58.96
C LYS A 225 -89.23 -66.10 57.94
N ALA A 226 -88.98 -65.93 56.64
CA ALA A 226 -89.61 -66.71 55.58
C ALA A 226 -89.15 -68.19 55.51
N ARG A 227 -88.12 -68.59 56.28
CA ARG A 227 -87.57 -69.96 56.28
C ARG A 227 -87.94 -70.77 57.53
N LYS A 228 -88.79 -70.22 58.41
CA LYS A 228 -89.25 -70.84 59.67
C LYS A 228 -90.78 -70.79 59.84
N GLY A 229 -91.50 -71.00 58.74
CA GLY A 229 -92.94 -71.25 58.67
C GLY A 229 -93.20 -72.45 57.77
#